data_AF-A0A8R1DYW6-F1
#
_entry.id   AF-A0A8R1DYW6-F1
#
_cell.length_a   1.000
_cell.length_b   1.000
_cell.length_c   1.000
_cell.angle_alpha   90.00
_cell.angle_beta   90.00
_cell.angle_gamma   90.00
#
_symmetry.space_group_name_H-M   'P 1'
#
loop_
_entity.id
_entity.type
_entity.pdbx_description
1 polymer ?
#
loop_
_entity_poly.entity_id
_entity_poly.type
_entity_poly.pdbx_seq_one_letter_code
_entity_poly.pdbx_strand_id
1 'polypeptide(L)'
;MTSTTEETAQNWLAKAKYEEVLGADSSHKTLFLLLSHPNGEQGILLANKTPFSEQQSVIEELLKSAKLKELSKNDIFGSYEIEIDKHLNVLKSQLIFPVNDRLIAKYRQEDKLVIRETPKLYQTVTKPYIEKFQLNLKWVYNCLEKVSEADKIVFEDDDKKDGFVLMQDIKWDGKTLENLYLLAIVHRHGLKSVRDLTGDDLPMLYSIRDKSLDAIHDKYGLAKDQVKCYFHYQPSFYHLHVHFINLKYDAPASTTMSAILLDDVINNLELNSQHYELSTLTFTRKKSDMLTELFQAANEL
;
A
#
# COMPACT_ATOMS: atom_id res chain seq x y z
N MET A 1 -2.87 30.93 30.48
CA MET A 1 -2.05 30.92 29.26
C MET A 1 -2.34 29.60 28.58
N THR A 2 -2.94 29.60 27.40
CA THR A 2 -3.19 28.39 26.62
C THR A 2 -1.83 27.86 26.17
N SER A 3 -1.38 26.73 26.73
CA SER A 3 -0.16 26.07 26.25
C SER A 3 -0.32 25.78 24.76
N THR A 4 0.72 26.04 23.98
CA THR A 4 0.71 25.68 22.56
C THR A 4 0.61 24.16 22.42
N THR A 5 0.06 23.66 21.31
CA THR A 5 -0.04 22.21 21.05
C THR A 5 1.33 21.52 21.15
N GLU A 6 2.40 22.22 20.77
CA GLU A 6 3.79 21.77 20.91
C GLU A 6 4.21 21.64 22.38
N GLU A 7 3.95 22.65 23.21
CA GLU A 7 4.30 22.61 24.63
C GLU A 7 3.54 21.49 25.38
N THR A 8 2.28 21.26 25.03
CA THR A 8 1.50 20.13 25.56
C THR A 8 2.14 18.79 25.19
N ALA A 9 2.50 18.60 23.92
CA ALA A 9 3.13 17.36 23.44
C ALA A 9 4.52 17.13 24.06
N GLN A 10 5.33 18.18 24.15
CA GLN A 10 6.66 18.12 24.76
C GLN A 10 6.58 17.72 26.24
N ASN A 11 5.65 18.32 26.99
CA ASN A 11 5.46 18.02 28.40
C ASN A 11 4.91 16.62 28.65
N TRP A 12 4.01 16.14 27.79
CA TRP A 12 3.49 14.77 27.85
C TRP A 12 4.61 13.76 27.57
N LEU A 13 5.36 13.96 26.47
CA LEU A 13 6.45 13.05 26.08
C LEU A 13 7.56 12.97 27.12
N ALA A 14 7.93 14.09 27.74
CA ALA A 14 8.99 14.15 28.76
C ALA A 14 8.69 13.28 30.00
N LYS A 15 7.41 12.99 30.27
CA LYS A 15 6.97 12.15 31.39
C LYS A 15 6.60 10.73 30.98
N ALA A 16 6.45 10.49 29.69
CA ALA A 16 6.09 9.19 29.15
C ALA A 16 7.22 8.18 29.35
N LYS A 17 6.85 6.90 29.49
CA LYS A 17 7.77 5.77 29.63
C LYS A 17 7.51 4.78 28.51
N TYR A 18 8.60 4.17 28.02
CA TYR A 18 8.50 3.02 27.13
C TYR A 18 7.66 1.92 27.77
N GLU A 19 6.72 1.39 27.00
CA GLU A 19 5.92 0.22 27.38
C GLU A 19 6.22 -0.94 26.43
N GLU A 20 6.14 -0.71 25.12
CA GLU A 20 6.29 -1.76 24.12
C GLU A 20 6.72 -1.24 22.74
N VAL A 21 7.43 -2.05 21.97
CA VAL A 21 7.57 -1.88 20.51
C VAL A 21 6.33 -2.46 19.83
N LEU A 22 5.46 -1.60 19.31
CA LEU A 22 4.30 -2.02 18.53
C LEU A 22 4.71 -2.59 17.16
N GLY A 23 5.83 -2.13 16.61
CA GLY A 23 6.35 -2.61 15.33
C GLY A 23 7.60 -1.86 14.89
N ALA A 24 8.29 -2.41 13.89
CA ALA A 24 9.44 -1.79 13.25
C ALA A 24 9.48 -2.13 11.75
N ASP A 25 9.94 -1.22 10.93
CA ASP A 25 10.20 -1.45 9.51
C ASP A 25 11.64 -1.08 9.20
N SER A 26 12.48 -2.08 8.97
CA SER A 26 13.90 -1.88 8.65
C SER A 26 14.10 -1.28 7.24
N SER A 27 13.19 -1.54 6.31
CA SER A 27 13.23 -1.02 4.95
C SER A 27 12.90 0.47 4.92
N HIS A 28 11.94 0.92 5.73
CA HIS A 28 11.56 2.33 5.87
C HIS A 28 12.27 3.04 7.05
N LYS A 29 13.06 2.30 7.83
CA LYS A 29 13.81 2.79 9.00
C LYS A 29 12.87 3.47 10.00
N THR A 30 11.77 2.78 10.30
CA THR A 30 10.67 3.24 11.15
C THR A 30 10.53 2.40 12.40
N LEU A 31 10.16 3.03 13.51
CA LEU A 31 9.85 2.41 14.79
C LEU A 31 8.50 2.92 15.33
N PHE A 32 7.69 2.02 15.86
CA PHE A 32 6.37 2.28 16.43
C PHE A 32 6.42 1.89 17.91
N LEU A 33 6.25 2.85 18.80
CA LEU A 33 6.37 2.64 20.25
C LEU A 33 5.04 2.92 20.94
N LEU A 34 4.64 2.03 21.85
CA LEU A 34 3.63 2.30 22.87
C LEU A 34 4.32 2.88 24.09
N LEU A 35 3.74 3.96 24.60
CA LEU A 35 4.22 4.70 25.76
C LEU A 35 3.12 4.76 26.82
N SER A 36 3.50 4.59 28.08
CA SER A 36 2.65 4.82 29.25
C SER A 36 2.94 6.18 29.87
N HIS A 37 1.93 6.83 30.44
CA HIS A 37 2.08 8.11 31.12
C HIS A 37 1.60 8.02 32.59
N PRO A 38 2.24 8.73 33.55
CA PRO A 38 1.90 8.63 34.98
C PRO A 38 0.45 8.97 35.37
N ASN A 39 -0.29 9.67 34.50
CA ASN A 39 -1.71 9.96 34.72
C ASN A 39 -2.65 8.81 34.31
N GLY A 40 -2.11 7.67 33.87
CA GLY A 40 -2.87 6.51 33.41
C GLY A 40 -3.19 6.49 31.92
N GLU A 41 -2.81 7.52 31.17
CA GLU A 41 -2.96 7.55 29.71
C GLU A 41 -1.85 6.77 29.01
N GLN A 42 -2.14 6.39 27.76
CA GLN A 42 -1.15 5.83 26.84
C GLN A 42 -1.00 6.72 25.61
N GLY A 43 0.14 6.60 24.93
CA GLY A 43 0.41 7.28 23.67
C GLY A 43 1.25 6.41 22.73
N ILE A 44 1.24 6.76 21.45
CA ILE A 44 2.02 6.09 20.41
C ILE A 44 3.02 7.08 19.83
N LEU A 45 4.30 6.70 19.79
CA LEU A 45 5.35 7.44 19.10
C LEU A 45 5.78 6.67 17.85
N LEU A 46 5.55 7.30 16.69
CA LEU A 46 6.12 6.87 15.42
C LEU A 46 7.41 7.64 15.20
N ALA A 47 8.52 6.95 14.97
CA ALA A 47 9.81 7.58 14.71
C ALA A 47 10.39 7.03 13.40
N ASN A 48 10.70 7.92 12.46
CA ASN A 48 11.27 7.58 11.16
C ASN A 48 12.61 8.28 11.00
N LYS A 49 13.60 7.60 10.41
CA LYS A 49 14.76 8.31 9.86
C LYS A 49 14.30 9.26 8.74
N THR A 50 14.81 10.48 8.76
CA THR A 50 14.52 11.46 7.70
C THR A 50 15.30 11.10 6.43
N PRO A 51 14.73 11.23 5.23
CA PRO A 51 15.48 11.12 3.98
C PRO A 51 16.67 12.09 3.96
N PHE A 52 17.74 11.72 3.26
CA PHE A 52 18.87 12.62 3.06
C PHE A 52 18.45 13.84 2.24
N SER A 53 19.01 15.00 2.56
CA SER A 53 18.87 16.20 1.74
C SER A 53 19.69 16.04 0.47
N GLU A 54 19.09 16.36 -0.68
CA GLU A 54 19.79 16.43 -1.97
C GLU A 54 20.43 17.80 -2.23
N GLN A 55 20.32 18.74 -1.28
CA GLN A 55 20.94 20.06 -1.40
C GLN A 55 22.46 19.95 -1.24
N GLN A 56 23.19 20.44 -2.24
CA GLN A 56 24.65 20.39 -2.29
C GLN A 56 25.32 20.90 -1.01
N SER A 57 24.86 22.03 -0.46
CA SER A 57 25.44 22.62 0.76
C SER A 57 25.35 21.69 1.98
N VAL A 58 24.22 20.97 2.12
CA VAL A 58 24.01 20.03 3.22
C VAL A 58 24.86 18.77 3.03
N ILE A 59 25.01 18.31 1.78
CA ILE A 59 25.87 17.17 1.45
C ILE A 59 27.33 17.50 1.75
N GLU A 60 27.81 18.68 1.35
CA GLU A 60 29.19 19.11 1.63
C GLU A 60 29.47 19.24 3.13
N GLU A 61 28.50 19.71 3.92
CA GLU A 61 28.60 19.77 5.38
C GLU A 61 28.64 18.36 6.01
N LEU A 62 27.77 17.45 5.56
CA LEU A 62 27.79 16.06 5.98
C LEU A 62 29.16 15.42 5.71
N LEU A 63 29.71 15.59 4.50
CA LEU A 63 31.00 15.00 4.13
C LEU A 63 32.16 15.55 4.96
N LYS A 64 32.11 16.83 5.36
CA LYS A 64 33.14 17.46 6.20
C LYS A 64 33.05 17.01 7.67
N SER A 65 31.83 16.81 8.18
CA SER A 65 31.58 16.47 9.59
C SER A 65 31.66 14.96 9.86
N ALA A 66 31.47 14.13 8.83
CA ALA A 66 31.37 12.68 8.94
C ALA A 66 32.63 12.03 9.55
N LYS A 67 32.41 11.22 10.58
CA LYS A 67 33.44 10.35 11.17
C LYS A 67 33.13 8.90 10.84
N LEU A 68 34.06 8.25 10.16
CA LEU A 68 33.91 6.87 9.69
C LEU A 68 34.55 5.90 10.67
N LYS A 69 33.86 4.78 10.90
CA LYS A 69 34.42 3.58 11.52
C LYS A 69 34.25 2.42 10.56
N GLU A 70 35.37 1.86 10.10
CA GLU A 70 35.36 0.74 9.15
C GLU A 70 34.77 -0.53 9.79
N LEU A 71 33.84 -1.17 9.08
CA LEU A 71 33.26 -2.46 9.42
C LEU A 71 33.93 -3.59 8.64
N SER A 72 34.11 -3.40 7.34
CA SER A 72 34.77 -4.35 6.45
C SER A 72 35.27 -3.65 5.19
N LYS A 73 36.24 -4.28 4.51
CA LYS A 73 36.77 -3.80 3.23
C LYS A 73 37.15 -4.96 2.33
N ASN A 74 36.72 -4.88 1.07
CA ASN A 74 37.13 -5.79 0.01
C ASN A 74 37.54 -4.99 -1.22
N ASP A 75 38.84 -4.97 -1.53
CA ASP A 75 39.42 -4.16 -2.60
C ASP A 75 39.00 -2.68 -2.50
N ILE A 76 38.24 -2.17 -3.47
CA ILE A 76 37.72 -0.79 -3.51
C ILE A 76 36.40 -0.62 -2.74
N PHE A 77 35.78 -1.69 -2.25
CA PHE A 77 34.47 -1.66 -1.57
C PHE A 77 34.65 -1.70 -0.04
N GLY A 78 34.56 -0.53 0.60
CA GLY A 78 34.53 -0.40 2.06
C GLY A 78 33.12 -0.24 2.62
N SER A 79 32.85 -0.86 3.76
CA SER A 79 31.63 -0.70 4.55
C SER A 79 31.96 0.02 5.85
N TYR A 80 31.20 1.06 6.20
CA TYR A 80 31.51 1.97 7.31
C TYR A 80 30.24 2.29 8.13
N GLU A 81 30.40 2.42 9.44
CA GLU A 81 29.50 3.23 10.27
C GLU A 81 29.90 4.70 10.12
N ILE A 82 28.91 5.59 9.96
CA ILE A 82 29.15 7.03 9.83
C ILE A 82 28.43 7.76 10.97
N GLU A 83 29.19 8.47 11.79
CA GLU A 83 28.67 9.44 12.76
C GLU A 83 28.61 10.81 12.09
N ILE A 84 27.44 11.47 12.16
CA ILE A 84 27.17 12.79 11.59
C ILE A 84 26.64 13.73 12.67
N ASP A 85 26.72 15.04 12.40
CA ASP A 85 26.23 16.06 13.32
C ASP A 85 24.72 15.94 13.62
N LYS A 86 24.33 16.24 14.86
CA LYS A 86 22.98 16.01 15.39
C LYS A 86 21.87 16.71 14.61
N HIS A 87 22.12 17.91 14.08
CA HIS A 87 21.12 18.67 13.30
C HIS A 87 20.90 18.11 11.91
N LEU A 88 21.82 17.27 11.42
CA LEU A 88 21.67 16.50 10.18
C LEU A 88 21.00 15.15 10.41
N ASN A 89 20.89 14.71 11.67
CA ASN A 89 20.34 13.40 12.07
C ASN A 89 19.02 13.51 12.83
N VAL A 90 18.11 14.36 12.34
CA VAL A 90 16.79 14.56 12.94
C VAL A 90 15.83 13.43 12.52
N LEU A 91 14.93 13.04 13.41
CA LEU A 91 13.89 12.06 13.12
C LEU A 91 12.60 12.77 12.71
N LYS A 92 11.90 12.22 11.71
CA LYS A 92 10.52 12.58 11.42
C LYS A 92 9.60 11.73 12.30
N SER A 93 8.96 12.37 13.26
CA SER A 93 8.17 11.67 14.27
C SER A 93 6.72 12.15 14.35
N GLN A 94 5.84 11.28 14.80
CA GLN A 94 4.45 11.59 15.14
C GLN A 94 4.14 11.04 16.52
N LEU A 95 3.64 11.89 17.40
CA LEU A 95 3.21 11.52 18.74
C LEU A 95 1.67 11.60 18.81
N ILE A 96 1.03 10.52 19.21
CA ILE A 96 -0.43 10.39 19.29
C ILE A 96 -0.80 10.07 20.73
N PHE A 97 -1.53 10.95 21.40
CA PHE A 97 -1.95 10.76 22.79
C PHE A 97 -3.19 11.64 23.10
N PRO A 98 -4.09 11.19 24.00
CA PRO A 98 -4.16 9.81 24.50
C PRO A 98 -4.63 8.83 23.40
N VAL A 99 -4.29 7.55 23.52
CA VAL A 99 -4.78 6.48 22.63
C VAL A 99 -5.66 5.47 23.36
N ASN A 100 -6.44 4.71 22.60
CA ASN A 100 -7.23 3.58 23.08
C ASN A 100 -6.76 2.26 22.44
N ASP A 101 -7.27 1.13 22.92
CA ASP A 101 -6.91 -0.22 22.44
C ASP A 101 -7.07 -0.38 20.92
N ARG A 102 -8.07 0.28 20.34
CA ARG A 102 -8.31 0.23 18.88
C ARG A 102 -7.16 0.89 18.10
N LEU A 103 -6.66 2.03 18.55
CA LEU A 103 -5.50 2.69 17.92
C LEU A 103 -4.22 1.90 18.16
N ILE A 104 -4.04 1.33 19.36
CA ILE A 104 -2.90 0.47 19.68
C ILE A 104 -2.88 -0.73 18.72
N ALA A 105 -4.00 -1.44 18.57
CA ALA A 105 -4.12 -2.56 17.64
C ALA A 105 -3.88 -2.17 16.17
N LYS A 106 -4.22 -0.94 15.77
CA LYS A 106 -3.96 -0.44 14.41
C LYS A 106 -2.47 -0.31 14.10
N TYR A 107 -1.67 0.19 15.04
CA TYR A 107 -0.23 0.42 14.85
C TYR A 107 0.64 -0.76 15.24
N ARG A 108 0.06 -1.74 15.95
CA ARG A 108 0.71 -3.02 16.24
C ARG A 108 0.95 -3.78 14.94
N GLN A 109 2.21 -4.04 14.64
CA GLN A 109 2.59 -4.98 13.62
C GLN A 109 2.26 -6.39 14.08
N GLU A 110 1.90 -7.20 13.11
CA GLU A 110 1.50 -8.57 13.33
C GLU A 110 2.09 -9.43 12.22
N ASP A 111 2.43 -10.67 12.58
CA ASP A 111 2.87 -11.66 11.63
C ASP A 111 1.86 -11.83 10.50
N LYS A 112 2.39 -11.92 9.28
CA LYS A 112 1.62 -12.28 8.10
C LYS A 112 1.86 -13.74 7.77
N LEU A 113 0.80 -14.45 7.42
CA LEU A 113 0.86 -15.81 6.91
C LEU A 113 0.71 -15.79 5.39
N VAL A 114 1.40 -16.72 4.74
CA VAL A 114 1.25 -16.99 3.30
C VAL A 114 0.13 -18.00 3.14
N ILE A 115 -0.89 -17.67 2.36
CA ILE A 115 -2.01 -18.54 2.01
C ILE A 115 -1.85 -18.95 0.54
N ARG A 116 -2.00 -20.25 0.26
CA ARG A 116 -1.98 -20.82 -1.09
C ARG A 116 -3.38 -21.34 -1.42
N GLU A 117 -4.22 -20.46 -1.93
CA GLU A 117 -5.62 -20.76 -2.18
C GLU A 117 -5.79 -21.51 -3.49
N THR A 118 -6.14 -22.79 -3.40
CA THR A 118 -6.57 -23.60 -4.55
C THR A 118 -7.97 -23.19 -5.03
N PRO A 119 -8.38 -23.55 -6.26
CA PRO A 119 -9.76 -23.32 -6.73
C PRO A 119 -10.82 -23.87 -5.78
N LYS A 120 -10.57 -25.03 -5.19
CA LYS A 120 -11.46 -25.64 -4.19
C LYS A 120 -11.60 -24.73 -2.97
N LEU A 121 -10.49 -24.23 -2.43
CA LEU A 121 -10.51 -23.33 -1.27
C LEU A 121 -11.17 -21.99 -1.58
N TYR A 122 -11.01 -21.46 -2.80
CA TYR A 122 -11.77 -20.30 -3.22
C TYR A 122 -13.28 -20.54 -3.11
N GLN A 123 -13.77 -21.66 -3.65
CA GLN A 123 -15.20 -21.98 -3.62
C GLN A 123 -15.73 -22.29 -2.21
N THR A 124 -14.95 -22.95 -1.36
CA THR A 124 -15.41 -23.42 -0.05
C THR A 124 -15.12 -22.47 1.12
N VAL A 125 -14.14 -21.56 0.97
CA VAL A 125 -13.69 -20.65 2.05
C VAL A 125 -13.85 -19.19 1.62
N THR A 126 -13.14 -18.78 0.58
CA THR A 126 -13.04 -17.36 0.22
C THR A 126 -14.34 -16.80 -0.34
N LYS A 127 -15.01 -17.49 -1.25
CA LYS A 127 -16.27 -17.04 -1.84
C LYS A 127 -17.38 -16.88 -0.77
N PRO A 128 -17.62 -17.86 0.12
CA PRO A 128 -18.54 -17.67 1.25
C PRO A 128 -18.15 -16.51 2.17
N TYR A 129 -16.85 -16.30 2.39
CA TYR A 129 -16.36 -15.13 3.14
C TYR A 129 -16.72 -13.82 2.42
N ILE A 130 -16.49 -13.71 1.11
CA ILE A 130 -16.81 -12.52 0.32
C ILE A 130 -18.32 -12.23 0.38
N GLU A 131 -19.14 -13.24 0.15
CA GLU A 131 -20.60 -13.11 0.16
C GLU A 131 -21.12 -12.60 1.50
N LYS A 132 -20.51 -13.02 2.61
CA LYS A 132 -20.93 -12.66 3.97
C LYS A 132 -20.32 -11.36 4.50
N PHE A 133 -19.08 -11.05 4.13
CA PHE A 133 -18.27 -10.03 4.83
C PHE A 133 -17.68 -8.95 3.93
N GLN A 134 -17.91 -8.97 2.62
CA GLN A 134 -17.43 -7.88 1.75
C GLN A 134 -17.95 -6.51 2.20
N LEU A 135 -17.12 -5.49 2.00
CA LEU A 135 -17.48 -4.11 2.29
C LEU A 135 -18.59 -3.60 1.37
N ASN A 136 -19.31 -2.59 1.84
CA ASN A 136 -20.30 -1.89 1.02
C ASN A 136 -19.61 -1.15 -0.15
N LEU A 137 -20.05 -1.44 -1.38
CA LEU A 137 -19.52 -0.88 -2.63
C LEU A 137 -20.20 0.44 -3.05
N LYS A 138 -21.07 1.03 -2.22
CA LYS A 138 -21.78 2.28 -2.56
C LYS A 138 -20.86 3.40 -3.03
N TRP A 139 -19.69 3.55 -2.41
CA TRP A 139 -18.73 4.57 -2.81
C TRP A 139 -18.19 4.32 -4.23
N VAL A 140 -17.96 3.04 -4.61
CA VAL A 140 -17.54 2.65 -5.97
C VAL A 140 -18.62 3.06 -6.97
N TYR A 141 -19.87 2.68 -6.70
CA TYR A 141 -20.98 3.00 -7.59
C TYR A 141 -21.21 4.51 -7.70
N ASN A 142 -21.10 5.26 -6.60
CA ASN A 142 -21.17 6.72 -6.67
C ASN A 142 -20.08 7.33 -7.57
N CYS A 143 -18.88 6.75 -7.61
CA CYS A 143 -17.81 7.20 -8.53
C CYS A 143 -18.17 6.87 -9.98
N LEU A 144 -18.61 5.64 -10.27
CA LEU A 144 -19.02 5.20 -11.61
C LEU A 144 -20.23 5.97 -12.15
N GLU A 145 -21.14 6.40 -11.27
CA GLU A 145 -22.32 7.22 -11.59
C GLU A 145 -22.04 8.73 -11.55
N LYS A 146 -20.81 9.14 -11.23
CA LYS A 146 -20.37 10.55 -11.10
C LYS A 146 -21.14 11.35 -10.05
N VAL A 147 -21.72 10.66 -9.07
CA VAL A 147 -22.36 11.27 -7.90
C VAL A 147 -21.30 11.84 -6.94
N SER A 148 -20.11 11.22 -6.90
CA SER A 148 -18.96 11.69 -6.11
C SER A 148 -17.65 11.56 -6.88
N GLU A 149 -16.67 12.39 -6.55
CA GLU A 149 -15.29 12.32 -7.06
C GLU A 149 -15.16 12.44 -8.59
N ALA A 150 -16.16 13.03 -9.26
CA ALA A 150 -16.16 13.24 -10.70
C ALA A 150 -15.01 14.15 -11.17
N ASP A 151 -14.57 15.08 -10.31
CA ASP A 151 -13.42 15.96 -10.55
C ASP A 151 -12.08 15.22 -10.56
N LYS A 152 -12.03 14.01 -10.01
CA LYS A 152 -10.83 13.16 -9.95
C LYS A 152 -10.68 12.21 -11.13
N ILE A 153 -11.67 12.19 -12.03
CA ILE A 153 -11.63 11.36 -13.23
C ILE A 153 -10.53 11.87 -14.17
N VAL A 154 -9.68 10.96 -14.61
CA VAL A 154 -8.60 11.19 -15.59
C VAL A 154 -9.09 10.80 -16.98
N PHE A 155 -9.76 9.66 -17.08
CA PHE A 155 -10.27 9.10 -18.33
C PHE A 155 -11.48 8.22 -18.02
N GLU A 156 -12.38 8.08 -19.00
CA GLU A 156 -13.51 7.16 -18.93
C GLU A 156 -13.82 6.60 -20.30
N ASP A 157 -14.04 5.29 -20.35
CA ASP A 157 -14.68 4.57 -21.44
C ASP A 157 -16.07 4.18 -20.95
N ASP A 158 -17.12 4.75 -21.53
CA ASP A 158 -18.48 4.70 -20.99
C ASP A 158 -19.26 3.41 -21.32
N ASP A 159 -18.63 2.47 -22.04
CA ASP A 159 -19.19 1.16 -22.33
C ASP A 159 -19.52 0.40 -21.03
N LYS A 160 -20.73 -0.14 -20.94
CA LYS A 160 -21.25 -0.76 -19.71
C LYS A 160 -20.70 -2.15 -19.44
N LYS A 161 -20.11 -2.80 -20.43
CA LYS A 161 -19.57 -4.16 -20.33
C LYS A 161 -18.05 -4.15 -20.22
N ASP A 162 -17.38 -3.43 -21.12
CA ASP A 162 -15.93 -3.46 -21.31
C ASP A 162 -15.28 -2.09 -21.01
N GLY A 163 -16.07 -1.09 -20.63
CA GLY A 163 -15.61 0.24 -20.22
C GLY A 163 -15.23 0.35 -18.74
N PHE A 164 -14.61 1.47 -18.38
CA PHE A 164 -14.06 1.74 -17.05
C PHE A 164 -13.82 3.23 -16.81
N VAL A 165 -13.67 3.61 -15.54
CA VAL A 165 -13.23 4.94 -15.11
C VAL A 165 -11.81 4.85 -14.57
N LEU A 166 -10.88 5.64 -15.11
CA LEU A 166 -9.57 5.89 -14.51
C LEU A 166 -9.64 7.14 -13.66
N MET A 167 -9.33 7.04 -12.37
CA MET A 167 -9.42 8.16 -11.43
C MET A 167 -8.25 8.20 -10.44
N GLN A 168 -8.01 9.38 -9.86
CA GLN A 168 -7.01 9.56 -8.82
C GLN A 168 -7.40 8.82 -7.53
N ASP A 169 -6.47 8.01 -7.00
CA ASP A 169 -6.64 7.31 -5.72
C ASP A 169 -6.48 8.28 -4.55
N ILE A 170 -7.19 8.01 -3.45
CA ILE A 170 -7.16 8.81 -2.23
C ILE A 170 -5.77 8.93 -1.59
N LYS A 171 -4.85 8.00 -1.89
CA LYS A 171 -3.47 8.02 -1.39
C LYS A 171 -2.58 9.04 -2.10
N TRP A 172 -3.00 9.57 -3.24
CA TRP A 172 -2.23 10.55 -3.99
C TRP A 172 -2.86 11.93 -3.90
N ASP A 173 -2.03 12.95 -3.69
CA ASP A 173 -2.46 14.35 -3.56
C ASP A 173 -2.68 15.05 -4.91
N GLY A 174 -2.33 14.39 -6.01
CA GLY A 174 -2.41 14.93 -7.37
C GLY A 174 -1.31 15.93 -7.71
N LYS A 175 -0.29 16.09 -6.85
CA LYS A 175 0.78 17.09 -7.01
C LYS A 175 2.12 16.43 -7.30
N THR A 176 2.52 15.47 -6.48
CA THR A 176 3.87 14.89 -6.58
C THR A 176 3.83 13.69 -7.52
N LEU A 177 4.31 13.87 -8.76
CA LEU A 177 4.26 12.84 -9.80
C LEU A 177 5.00 11.55 -9.42
N GLU A 178 6.06 11.65 -8.60
CA GLU A 178 6.80 10.48 -8.11
C GLU A 178 5.95 9.54 -7.27
N ASN A 179 4.86 10.04 -6.67
CA ASN A 179 3.91 9.27 -5.88
C ASN A 179 2.57 9.08 -6.62
N LEU A 180 2.55 9.25 -7.95
CA LEU A 180 1.33 9.08 -8.74
C LEU A 180 0.69 7.73 -8.48
N TYR A 181 -0.61 7.77 -8.18
CA TYR A 181 -1.43 6.61 -7.88
C TYR A 181 -2.83 6.83 -8.44
N LEU A 182 -3.20 6.03 -9.43
CA LEU A 182 -4.51 6.02 -10.05
C LEU A 182 -5.14 4.63 -9.95
N LEU A 183 -6.46 4.60 -10.13
CA LEU A 183 -7.27 3.40 -10.09
C LEU A 183 -8.18 3.36 -11.32
N ALA A 184 -8.10 2.28 -12.10
CA ALA A 184 -9.11 1.97 -13.11
C ALA A 184 -10.18 1.08 -12.48
N ILE A 185 -11.44 1.51 -12.51
CA ILE A 185 -12.59 0.79 -11.95
C ILE A 185 -13.53 0.44 -13.10
N VAL A 186 -13.81 -0.85 -13.31
CA VAL A 186 -14.66 -1.29 -14.43
C VAL A 186 -16.11 -0.85 -14.24
N HIS A 187 -16.83 -0.53 -15.33
CA HIS A 187 -18.26 -0.25 -15.23
C HIS A 187 -19.08 -1.51 -14.94
N ARG A 188 -18.65 -2.66 -15.46
CA ARG A 188 -19.38 -3.92 -15.32
C ARG A 188 -19.48 -4.35 -13.85
N HIS A 189 -20.70 -4.53 -13.38
CA HIS A 189 -20.98 -5.02 -12.03
C HIS A 189 -20.72 -6.52 -11.91
N GLY A 190 -20.39 -6.96 -10.71
CA GLY A 190 -20.32 -8.39 -10.36
C GLY A 190 -18.96 -9.05 -10.53
N LEU A 191 -17.99 -8.39 -11.18
CA LEU A 191 -16.60 -8.86 -11.18
C LEU A 191 -15.91 -8.43 -9.90
N LYS A 192 -15.53 -9.39 -9.06
CA LYS A 192 -15.03 -9.15 -7.72
C LYS A 192 -13.52 -9.06 -7.66
N SER A 193 -12.83 -9.88 -8.45
CA SER A 193 -11.37 -9.98 -8.46
C SER A 193 -10.88 -10.71 -9.72
N VAL A 194 -9.56 -10.95 -9.82
CA VAL A 194 -8.98 -11.77 -10.90
C VAL A 194 -9.57 -13.18 -10.99
N ARG A 195 -10.15 -13.74 -9.90
CA ARG A 195 -10.83 -15.04 -9.92
C ARG A 195 -12.01 -15.11 -10.87
N ASP A 196 -12.64 -13.97 -11.18
CA ASP A 196 -13.80 -13.92 -12.05
C ASP A 196 -13.41 -13.63 -13.52
N LEU A 197 -12.13 -13.38 -13.80
CA LEU A 197 -11.65 -13.07 -15.14
C LEU A 197 -11.53 -14.33 -16.00
N THR A 198 -12.01 -14.23 -17.24
CA THR A 198 -11.86 -15.24 -18.28
C THR A 198 -11.26 -14.65 -19.56
N GLY A 199 -10.99 -15.50 -20.55
CA GLY A 199 -10.54 -15.03 -21.87
C GLY A 199 -11.53 -14.09 -22.57
N ASP A 200 -12.82 -14.14 -22.24
CA ASP A 200 -13.83 -13.22 -22.79
C ASP A 200 -13.63 -11.77 -22.30
N ASP A 201 -12.85 -11.59 -21.24
CA ASP A 201 -12.54 -10.28 -20.65
C ASP A 201 -11.28 -9.63 -21.23
N LEU A 202 -10.54 -10.33 -22.11
CA LEU A 202 -9.33 -9.80 -22.74
C LEU A 202 -9.55 -8.43 -23.42
N PRO A 203 -10.62 -8.17 -24.19
CA PRO A 203 -10.87 -6.86 -24.78
C PRO A 203 -10.93 -5.72 -23.74
N MET A 204 -11.63 -5.96 -22.62
CA MET A 204 -11.70 -5.02 -21.50
C MET A 204 -10.32 -4.80 -20.88
N LEU A 205 -9.53 -5.86 -20.67
CA LEU A 205 -8.20 -5.78 -20.07
C LEU A 205 -7.20 -5.01 -20.94
N TYR A 206 -7.19 -5.24 -22.26
CA TYR A 206 -6.37 -4.43 -23.18
C TYR A 206 -6.81 -2.97 -23.18
N SER A 207 -8.13 -2.71 -23.20
CA SER A 207 -8.67 -1.35 -23.14
C SER A 207 -8.22 -0.62 -21.87
N ILE A 208 -8.32 -1.28 -20.71
CA ILE A 208 -7.84 -0.75 -19.42
C ILE A 208 -6.36 -0.44 -19.50
N ARG A 209 -5.52 -1.35 -20.00
CA ARG A 209 -4.07 -1.13 -20.10
C ARG A 209 -3.75 0.06 -21.00
N ASP A 210 -4.18 -0.02 -22.25
CA ASP A 210 -3.69 0.85 -23.32
C ASP A 210 -4.25 2.27 -23.15
N LYS A 211 -5.57 2.40 -22.93
CA LYS A 211 -6.21 3.72 -22.77
C LYS A 211 -5.82 4.40 -21.47
N SER A 212 -5.58 3.65 -20.39
CA SER A 212 -5.09 4.27 -19.15
C SER A 212 -3.67 4.78 -19.29
N LEU A 213 -2.78 4.00 -19.91
CA LEU A 213 -1.40 4.43 -20.15
C LEU A 213 -1.33 5.64 -21.08
N ASP A 214 -2.16 5.68 -22.12
CA ASP A 214 -2.34 6.87 -22.97
C ASP A 214 -2.80 8.08 -22.15
N ALA A 215 -3.88 7.93 -21.38
CA ALA A 215 -4.42 9.02 -20.57
C ALA A 215 -3.44 9.54 -19.50
N ILE A 216 -2.65 8.65 -18.89
CA ILE A 216 -1.60 9.02 -17.93
C ILE A 216 -0.49 9.81 -18.62
N HIS A 217 -0.02 9.34 -19.77
CA HIS A 217 0.99 10.02 -20.56
C HIS A 217 0.51 11.41 -20.98
N ASP A 218 -0.70 11.50 -21.52
CA ASP A 218 -1.23 12.75 -22.07
C ASP A 218 -1.52 13.78 -20.97
N LYS A 219 -2.01 13.36 -19.81
CA LYS A 219 -2.35 14.27 -18.70
C LYS A 219 -1.14 14.67 -17.87
N TYR A 220 -0.19 13.75 -17.63
CA TYR A 220 0.88 13.93 -16.65
C TYR A 220 2.29 13.92 -17.24
N GLY A 221 2.45 13.61 -18.54
CA GLY A 221 3.75 13.50 -19.21
C GLY A 221 4.61 12.32 -18.72
N LEU A 222 4.03 11.38 -17.98
CA LEU A 222 4.73 10.20 -17.48
C LEU A 222 4.82 9.15 -18.60
N ALA A 223 6.03 8.67 -18.89
CA ALA A 223 6.20 7.65 -19.93
C ALA A 223 5.50 6.35 -19.52
N LYS A 224 4.91 5.66 -20.49
CA LYS A 224 4.10 4.45 -20.23
C LYS A 224 4.88 3.34 -19.54
N ASP A 225 6.17 3.20 -19.88
CA ASP A 225 7.12 2.25 -19.29
C ASP A 225 7.59 2.65 -17.87
N GLN A 226 7.21 3.83 -17.40
CA GLN A 226 7.41 4.28 -16.02
C GLN A 226 6.17 4.03 -15.15
N VAL A 227 5.17 3.30 -15.65
CA VAL A 227 3.93 2.99 -14.92
C VAL A 227 3.81 1.49 -14.66
N LYS A 228 3.72 1.12 -13.38
CA LYS A 228 3.41 -0.24 -12.95
C LYS A 228 1.89 -0.41 -12.89
N CYS A 229 1.37 -1.44 -13.56
CA CYS A 229 -0.06 -1.75 -13.66
C CYS A 229 -0.35 -3.11 -13.04
N TYR A 230 -1.22 -3.19 -12.03
CA TYR A 230 -1.47 -4.47 -11.33
C TYR A 230 -2.83 -4.54 -10.61
N PHE A 231 -3.29 -5.76 -10.38
CA PHE A 231 -4.42 -6.07 -9.51
C PHE A 231 -3.92 -6.42 -8.11
N HIS A 232 -4.73 -6.13 -7.09
CA HIS A 232 -4.53 -6.76 -5.79
C HIS A 232 -5.22 -8.13 -5.72
N TYR A 233 -4.56 -9.10 -5.07
CA TYR A 233 -5.18 -10.34 -4.63
C TYR A 233 -4.72 -10.69 -3.21
N GLN A 234 -5.60 -10.73 -2.20
CA GLN A 234 -7.01 -10.33 -2.22
C GLN A 234 -7.17 -8.79 -2.35
N PRO A 235 -8.21 -8.28 -3.04
CA PRO A 235 -8.44 -6.85 -3.14
C PRO A 235 -8.97 -6.25 -1.84
N SER A 236 -8.84 -4.93 -1.67
CA SER A 236 -9.39 -4.22 -0.50
C SER A 236 -10.92 -4.08 -0.55
N PHE A 237 -11.51 -4.17 -1.74
CA PHE A 237 -12.94 -4.21 -1.98
C PHE A 237 -13.21 -5.06 -3.23
N TYR A 238 -14.34 -5.78 -3.24
CA TYR A 238 -14.64 -6.80 -4.26
C TYR A 238 -15.44 -6.23 -5.43
N HIS A 239 -14.83 -5.28 -6.13
CA HIS A 239 -15.23 -4.78 -7.45
C HIS A 239 -13.93 -4.60 -8.25
N LEU A 240 -13.82 -5.23 -9.41
CA LEU A 240 -12.55 -5.33 -10.14
C LEU A 240 -11.96 -3.94 -10.43
N HIS A 241 -10.68 -3.79 -10.07
CA HIS A 241 -9.95 -2.56 -10.30
C HIS A 241 -8.47 -2.83 -10.54
N VAL A 242 -7.83 -1.93 -11.28
CA VAL A 242 -6.39 -1.98 -11.61
C VAL A 242 -5.70 -0.74 -11.04
N HIS A 243 -4.59 -0.96 -10.36
CA HIS A 243 -3.71 0.10 -9.87
C HIS A 243 -2.73 0.52 -10.95
N PHE A 244 -2.61 1.84 -11.17
CA PHE A 244 -1.62 2.46 -12.04
C PHE A 244 -0.74 3.37 -11.21
N ILE A 245 0.54 3.02 -11.10
CA ILE A 245 1.46 3.65 -10.14
C ILE A 245 2.77 4.01 -10.82
N ASN A 246 3.33 5.18 -10.49
CA ASN A 246 4.68 5.51 -10.94
C ASN A 246 5.69 4.48 -10.42
N LEU A 247 6.56 3.96 -11.30
CA LEU A 247 7.57 2.97 -10.95
C LEU A 247 8.51 3.41 -9.81
N LYS A 248 8.71 4.72 -9.65
CA LYS A 248 9.49 5.30 -8.54
C LYS A 248 8.80 5.19 -7.18
N TYR A 249 7.47 5.03 -7.15
CA TYR A 249 6.73 4.99 -5.91
C TYR A 249 6.80 3.61 -5.27
N ASP A 250 7.34 3.52 -4.06
CA ASP A 250 7.23 2.32 -3.22
C ASP A 250 5.83 2.26 -2.57
N ALA A 251 4.85 1.93 -3.39
CA ALA A 251 3.46 1.91 -2.99
C ALA A 251 3.15 0.76 -2.01
N PRO A 252 2.27 0.98 -1.02
CA PRO A 252 1.78 -0.11 -0.18
C PRO A 252 1.15 -1.23 -1.01
N ALA A 253 1.44 -2.48 -0.64
CA ALA A 253 0.90 -3.70 -1.23
C ALA A 253 1.27 -3.95 -2.72
N SER A 254 2.37 -3.37 -3.22
CA SER A 254 2.90 -3.65 -4.56
C SER A 254 3.83 -4.88 -4.63
N THR A 255 3.89 -5.71 -3.59
CA THR A 255 4.76 -6.89 -3.55
C THR A 255 4.11 -8.08 -4.28
N THR A 256 4.91 -9.06 -4.70
CA THR A 256 4.43 -10.27 -5.41
C THR A 256 3.41 -11.10 -4.63
N MET A 257 3.31 -10.88 -3.31
CA MET A 257 2.36 -11.56 -2.41
C MET A 257 1.04 -10.78 -2.24
N SER A 258 0.85 -9.71 -2.98
CA SER A 258 -0.34 -8.86 -2.94
C SER A 258 -0.73 -8.35 -4.32
N ALA A 259 0.22 -8.25 -5.26
CA ALA A 259 0.03 -7.72 -6.60
C ALA A 259 0.24 -8.78 -7.70
N ILE A 260 -0.64 -8.75 -8.71
CA ILE A 260 -0.52 -9.55 -9.94
C ILE A 260 -0.52 -8.56 -11.11
N LEU A 261 0.55 -8.54 -11.92
CA LEU A 261 0.69 -7.56 -13.01
C LEU A 261 -0.43 -7.70 -14.03
N LEU A 262 -0.92 -6.58 -14.57
CA LEU A 262 -1.97 -6.58 -15.59
C LEU A 262 -1.53 -7.34 -16.84
N ASP A 263 -0.28 -7.14 -17.29
CA ASP A 263 0.25 -7.86 -18.46
C ASP A 263 0.37 -9.37 -18.21
N ASP A 264 0.71 -9.79 -16.99
CA ASP A 264 0.72 -11.22 -16.64
C ASP A 264 -0.71 -11.80 -16.65
N VAL A 265 -1.70 -11.04 -16.15
CA VAL A 265 -3.12 -11.45 -16.22
C VAL A 265 -3.58 -11.63 -17.65
N ILE A 266 -3.27 -10.67 -18.52
CA ILE A 266 -3.58 -10.73 -19.94
C ILE A 266 -2.92 -11.97 -20.57
N ASN A 267 -1.61 -12.12 -20.44
CA ASN A 267 -0.87 -13.26 -20.99
C ASN A 267 -1.42 -14.61 -20.47
N ASN A 268 -1.73 -14.70 -19.19
CA ASN A 268 -2.27 -15.92 -18.60
C ASN A 268 -3.63 -16.32 -19.20
N LEU A 269 -4.49 -15.34 -19.48
CA LEU A 269 -5.81 -15.56 -20.09
C LEU A 269 -5.73 -15.84 -21.58
N GLU A 270 -4.77 -15.23 -22.30
CA GLU A 270 -4.45 -15.58 -23.69
C GLU A 270 -4.01 -17.04 -23.83
N LEU A 271 -3.20 -17.53 -22.88
CA LEU A 271 -2.74 -18.92 -22.85
C LEU A 271 -3.82 -19.90 -22.40
N ASN A 272 -4.65 -19.50 -21.45
CA ASN A 272 -5.76 -20.30 -20.95
C ASN A 272 -6.90 -19.40 -20.43
N SER A 273 -8.03 -19.40 -21.15
CA SER A 273 -9.23 -18.63 -20.81
C SER A 273 -9.75 -18.88 -19.38
N GLN A 274 -9.44 -20.04 -18.77
CA GLN A 274 -9.85 -20.38 -17.40
C GLN A 274 -8.68 -20.34 -16.39
N HIS A 275 -7.57 -19.66 -16.71
CA HIS A 275 -6.36 -19.67 -15.89
C HIS A 275 -6.65 -19.34 -14.42
N TYR A 276 -7.36 -18.23 -14.16
CA TYR A 276 -7.61 -17.76 -12.79
C TYR A 276 -8.67 -18.56 -12.04
N GLU A 277 -9.58 -19.23 -12.77
CA GLU A 277 -10.50 -20.19 -12.18
C GLU A 277 -9.74 -21.43 -11.66
N LEU A 278 -8.76 -21.92 -12.43
CA LEU A 278 -8.10 -23.19 -12.19
C LEU A 278 -6.78 -23.10 -11.39
N SER A 279 -6.19 -21.91 -11.28
CA SER A 279 -4.89 -21.75 -10.63
C SER A 279 -4.98 -21.67 -9.11
N THR A 280 -3.91 -22.08 -8.45
CA THR A 280 -3.67 -21.75 -7.04
C THR A 280 -3.11 -20.34 -6.95
N LEU A 281 -3.80 -19.45 -6.23
CA LEU A 281 -3.38 -18.07 -6.04
C LEU A 281 -2.76 -17.91 -4.64
N THR A 282 -1.57 -17.32 -4.60
CA THR A 282 -0.83 -17.12 -3.35
C THR A 282 -0.94 -15.66 -2.92
N PHE A 283 -1.27 -15.44 -1.64
CA PHE A 283 -1.34 -14.10 -1.07
C PHE A 283 -0.93 -14.11 0.41
N THR A 284 -0.74 -12.93 0.99
CA THR A 284 -0.47 -12.78 2.42
C THR A 284 -1.59 -12.09 3.16
N ARG A 285 -1.84 -12.51 4.40
CA ARG A 285 -2.78 -11.86 5.32
C ARG A 285 -2.22 -11.84 6.73
N LYS A 286 -2.69 -10.88 7.54
CA LYS A 286 -2.37 -10.85 8.97
C LYS A 286 -2.90 -12.11 9.66
N LYS A 287 -2.24 -12.53 10.74
CA LYS A 287 -2.66 -13.69 11.53
C LYS A 287 -4.06 -13.49 12.13
N SER A 288 -4.41 -12.29 12.61
CA SER A 288 -5.74 -11.94 13.12
C SER A 288 -6.78 -11.65 12.03
N ASP A 289 -6.44 -11.79 10.75
CA ASP A 289 -7.41 -11.57 9.68
C ASP A 289 -8.42 -12.72 9.68
N MET A 290 -9.71 -12.39 9.68
CA MET A 290 -10.79 -13.38 9.70
C MET A 290 -10.69 -14.38 8.54
N LEU A 291 -10.22 -13.96 7.36
CA LEU A 291 -10.02 -14.91 6.27
C LEU A 291 -8.91 -15.92 6.62
N THR A 292 -7.81 -15.47 7.22
CA THR A 292 -6.74 -16.34 7.71
C THR A 292 -7.28 -17.38 8.71
N GLU A 293 -8.11 -16.96 9.66
CA GLU A 293 -8.73 -17.86 10.64
C GLU A 293 -9.59 -18.95 9.97
N LEU A 294 -10.34 -18.59 8.93
CA LEU A 294 -11.16 -19.54 8.17
C LEU A 294 -10.30 -20.56 7.39
N PHE A 295 -9.18 -20.15 6.80
CA PHE A 295 -8.23 -21.08 6.17
C PHE A 295 -7.59 -22.02 7.20
N GLN A 296 -7.30 -21.52 8.40
CA GLN A 296 -6.77 -22.31 9.52
C GLN A 296 -7.78 -23.35 9.98
N ALA A 297 -9.05 -22.97 10.14
CA ALA A 297 -10.13 -23.87 10.51
C ALA A 297 -10.40 -24.96 9.44
N ALA A 298 -10.11 -24.65 8.17
CA ALA A 298 -10.16 -25.63 7.09
C ALA A 298 -8.96 -26.60 7.08
N ASN A 299 -7.96 -26.43 7.95
CA ASN A 299 -6.67 -27.14 8.00
C ASN A 299 -5.81 -27.00 6.73
N GLU A 300 -5.82 -25.82 6.09
CA GLU A 300 -5.26 -25.61 4.74
C GLU A 300 -4.22 -24.46 4.70
N LEU A 301 -3.51 -24.26 5.81
CA LEU A 301 -2.46 -23.25 6.00
C LEU A 301 -1.07 -23.86 6.16
#